data_AF-A0AAW2SXY1-F1
#
_entry.id   AF-A0AAW2SXY1-F1
#
_cell.length_a   1.000
_cell.length_b   1.000
_cell.length_c   1.000
_cell.angle_alpha   90.00
_cell.angle_beta   90.00
_cell.angle_gamma   90.00
#
_symmetry.space_group_name_H-M   'P 1'
#
loop_
_entity.id
_entity.type
_entity.pdbx_description
1 polymer ?
#
loop_
_entity_poly.entity_id
_entity_poly.type
_entity_poly.pdbx_seq_one_letter_code
_entity_poly.pdbx_strand_id
1 'polypeptide(L)'
;MLDDAEKEQEYRFGVYGLEKKWKFPLYQNVSPPNLWRLIECLSVHLQAKAETVEKVSEIVRKQLALSPETQLTPQTKFSELGADSLDTVEIVMGLEEEYDINVEEENSENITTIQEAADLIDKLVEKKT
;
A
#
# COMPACT_ATOMS: atom_id res chain seq x y z
N MET A 1 12.39 40.34 3.35
CA MET A 1 13.61 40.16 4.17
C MET A 1 13.31 40.73 5.54
N LEU A 2 13.46 39.88 6.56
CA LEU A 2 13.15 40.05 7.99
C LEU A 2 11.64 39.93 8.25
N ASP A 3 11.10 38.74 8.55
CA ASP A 3 11.32 37.83 9.69
C ASP A 3 11.00 38.45 11.06
N ASP A 4 10.31 37.59 11.82
CA ASP A 4 10.20 37.54 13.27
C ASP A 4 8.96 38.14 13.97
N ALA A 5 8.44 37.23 14.80
CA ALA A 5 7.95 37.43 16.15
C ALA A 5 6.43 37.60 16.37
N GLU A 6 5.93 36.57 17.08
CA GLU A 6 5.00 36.69 18.19
C GLU A 6 3.58 37.14 17.87
N LYS A 7 2.65 36.17 17.84
CA LYS A 7 1.48 36.26 18.73
C LYS A 7 1.19 34.90 19.34
N GLU A 8 1.66 34.75 20.58
CA GLU A 8 1.25 33.74 21.53
C GLU A 8 -0.28 33.71 21.73
N GLN A 9 -0.70 32.53 22.18
CA GLN A 9 -2.01 32.15 22.66
C GLN A 9 -2.57 33.14 23.70
N GLU A 10 -3.89 33.33 23.72
CA GLU A 10 -4.80 32.71 24.72
C GLU A 10 -6.13 33.51 24.83
N TYR A 11 -7.12 32.82 25.40
CA TYR A 11 -8.37 33.28 26.02
C TYR A 11 -9.63 33.31 25.13
N ARG A 12 -10.46 32.26 25.09
CA ARG A 12 -11.33 31.61 26.12
C ARG A 12 -12.66 32.35 26.33
N PHE A 13 -13.73 31.53 26.37
CA PHE A 13 -15.14 31.79 26.72
C PHE A 13 -16.03 32.32 25.58
N GLY A 14 -17.19 31.75 25.26
CA GLY A 14 -17.91 30.61 25.81
C GLY A 14 -19.35 30.57 25.25
N VAL A 15 -20.00 29.44 25.50
CA VAL A 15 -21.45 29.25 25.79
C VAL A 15 -22.54 29.74 24.81
N TYR A 16 -23.15 28.75 24.15
CA TYR A 16 -24.59 28.57 23.82
C TYR A 16 -25.36 29.63 23.00
N GLY A 17 -26.01 29.18 21.92
CA GLY A 17 -27.14 29.89 21.30
C GLY A 17 -27.59 29.31 19.97
N LEU A 18 -28.61 28.45 20.01
CA LEU A 18 -29.28 27.79 18.87
C LEU A 18 -29.92 28.77 17.86
N GLU A 19 -30.20 28.19 16.69
CA GLU A 19 -31.20 28.59 15.69
C GLU A 19 -30.76 29.51 14.54
N LYS A 20 -30.16 28.90 13.52
CA LYS A 20 -30.47 29.29 12.14
C LYS A 20 -30.99 28.09 11.35
N LYS A 21 -32.28 28.17 11.02
CA LYS A 21 -33.05 27.33 10.11
C LYS A 21 -32.31 27.15 8.79
N TRP A 22 -31.92 25.92 8.48
CA TRP A 22 -31.59 25.52 7.11
C TRP A 22 -32.74 24.65 6.59
N LYS A 23 -33.55 25.24 5.71
CA LYS A 23 -34.64 24.57 5.01
C LYS A 23 -34.04 23.82 3.82
N PHE A 24 -33.70 22.55 4.01
CA PHE A 24 -33.31 21.64 2.93
C PHE A 24 -34.58 21.05 2.28
N PRO A 25 -34.86 21.29 0.99
CA PRO A 25 -35.88 20.55 0.29
C PRO A 25 -35.31 19.21 -0.20
N LEU A 26 -35.93 18.15 0.29
CA LEU A 26 -36.00 16.80 -0.30
C LEU A 26 -34.75 15.93 -0.27
N TYR A 27 -34.43 15.45 0.94
CA TYR A 27 -34.16 14.01 1.11
C TYR A 27 -35.50 13.31 1.33
N GLN A 28 -35.80 12.31 0.50
CA GLN A 28 -36.90 11.40 0.78
C GLN A 28 -36.36 9.96 0.81
N ASN A 29 -36.23 9.47 2.05
CA ASN A 29 -36.35 8.07 2.47
C ASN A 29 -35.46 7.00 1.82
N VAL A 30 -34.17 7.04 2.13
CA VAL A 30 -33.46 5.82 2.53
C VAL A 30 -32.47 6.17 3.63
N SER A 31 -32.57 5.53 4.78
CA SER A 31 -31.57 5.62 5.85
C SER A 31 -30.32 4.88 5.38
N PRO A 32 -29.11 5.48 5.33
CA PRO A 32 -27.89 4.68 5.36
C PRO A 32 -27.48 4.53 6.83
N PRO A 33 -27.79 3.40 7.48
CA PRO A 33 -27.08 3.05 8.68
C PRO A 33 -25.62 2.80 8.26
N ASN A 34 -24.68 3.47 8.93
CA ASN A 34 -23.33 2.93 9.13
C ASN A 34 -22.35 2.92 7.92
N LEU A 35 -22.51 3.75 6.89
CA LEU A 35 -21.60 3.72 5.72
C LEU A 35 -20.40 4.67 5.78
N TRP A 36 -20.32 5.57 6.76
CA TRP A 36 -19.12 6.39 6.99
C TRP A 36 -18.04 5.67 7.81
N ARG A 37 -18.28 4.42 8.22
CA ARG A 37 -17.35 3.60 9.00
C ARG A 37 -16.67 2.49 8.19
N LEU A 38 -16.72 2.60 6.86
CA LEU A 38 -16.06 1.67 5.93
C LEU A 38 -15.05 2.35 4.99
N ILE A 39 -14.96 3.68 4.99
CA ILE A 39 -13.95 4.42 4.20
C ILE A 39 -12.62 4.56 4.98
N GLU A 40 -12.58 4.12 6.24
CA GLU A 40 -11.41 4.20 7.12
C GLU A 40 -10.86 2.81 7.49
N CYS A 41 -10.86 1.88 6.52
CA CYS A 41 -10.16 0.58 6.62
C CYS A 41 -9.18 0.33 5.47
N LEU A 42 -8.88 1.34 4.65
CA LEU A 42 -8.08 1.17 3.43
C LEU A 42 -6.88 2.14 3.43
N SER A 43 -5.93 1.91 4.32
CA SER A 43 -4.59 2.46 4.22
C SER A 43 -3.69 1.23 4.23
N VAL A 44 -3.39 0.59 3.09
CA VAL A 44 -2.41 1.05 2.10
C VAL A 44 -2.83 0.53 0.72
N HIS A 45 -3.16 1.40 -0.24
CA HIS A 45 -3.01 1.06 -1.67
C HIS A 45 -1.66 1.62 -2.09
N LEU A 46 -0.60 0.84 -1.87
CA LEU A 46 0.57 1.02 -2.68
C LEU A 46 0.31 0.24 -3.97
N GLN A 47 0.58 0.89 -5.09
CA GLN A 47 0.33 0.31 -6.40
C GLN A 47 1.66 0.39 -7.12
N ALA A 48 2.45 -0.67 -6.98
CA ALA A 48 3.66 -0.85 -7.75
C ALA A 48 3.37 -0.64 -9.24
N LYS A 49 4.36 -0.12 -9.95
CA LYS A 49 4.34 0.01 -11.40
C LYS A 49 4.05 -1.36 -11.99
N ALA A 50 3.17 -1.39 -13.00
CA ALA A 50 2.82 -2.62 -13.69
C ALA A 50 4.06 -3.36 -14.22
N GLU A 51 5.07 -2.59 -14.68
CA GLU A 51 6.37 -3.10 -15.11
C GLU A 51 7.11 -3.87 -13.99
N THR A 52 7.08 -3.38 -12.75
CA THR A 52 7.72 -4.03 -11.60
C THR A 52 7.00 -5.31 -11.24
N VAL A 53 5.66 -5.32 -11.26
CA VAL A 53 4.86 -6.52 -11.02
C VAL A 53 5.14 -7.59 -12.08
N GLU A 54 5.22 -7.20 -13.35
CA GLU A 54 5.56 -8.10 -14.44
C GLU A 54 6.96 -8.71 -14.25
N LYS A 55 7.97 -7.88 -13.95
CA LYS A 55 9.34 -8.33 -13.69
C LYS A 55 9.45 -9.28 -12.50
N VAL A 56 8.79 -8.97 -11.38
CA VAL A 56 8.71 -9.87 -10.23
C VAL A 56 8.09 -11.19 -10.64
N SER A 57 6.99 -11.16 -11.39
CA SER A 57 6.31 -12.38 -11.85
C SER A 57 7.19 -13.23 -12.77
N GLU A 58 8.03 -12.61 -13.61
CA GLU A 58 8.98 -13.31 -14.48
C GLU A 58 10.07 -14.03 -13.66
N ILE A 59 10.65 -13.34 -12.67
CA ILE A 59 11.66 -13.92 -11.78
C ILE A 59 11.06 -15.09 -11.01
N VAL A 60 9.88 -14.92 -10.44
CA VAL A 60 9.17 -15.96 -9.68
C VAL A 60 8.87 -17.18 -10.57
N ARG A 61 8.38 -16.95 -11.80
CA ARG A 61 8.15 -18.04 -12.76
C ARG A 61 9.43 -18.80 -13.09
N LYS A 62 10.56 -18.09 -13.23
CA LYS A 62 11.85 -18.67 -13.53
C LYS A 62 12.40 -19.51 -12.37
N GLN A 63 12.34 -19.00 -11.13
CA GLN A 63 12.85 -19.71 -9.96
C GLN A 63 12.00 -20.93 -9.62
N LEU A 64 10.67 -20.79 -9.64
CA LEU A 64 9.73 -21.88 -9.35
C LEU A 64 9.48 -22.82 -10.54
N ALA A 65 10.20 -22.64 -11.66
CA ALA A 65 10.03 -23.39 -12.92
C ALA A 65 8.56 -23.56 -13.34
N LEU A 66 7.74 -22.52 -13.13
CA LEU A 66 6.30 -22.57 -13.41
C LEU A 66 6.04 -22.56 -14.92
N SER A 67 4.97 -23.22 -15.32
CA SER A 67 4.54 -23.21 -16.71
C SER A 67 4.15 -21.80 -17.17
N PRO A 68 4.36 -21.43 -18.44
CA PRO A 68 3.94 -20.14 -18.98
C PRO A 68 2.42 -19.95 -18.94
N GLU A 69 1.67 -21.05 -18.89
CA GLU A 69 0.22 -21.06 -18.74
C GLU A 69 -0.25 -20.75 -17.31
N THR A 70 0.64 -20.82 -16.31
CA THR A 70 0.31 -20.44 -14.94
C THR A 70 0.06 -18.95 -14.89
N GLN A 71 -1.20 -18.58 -14.62
CA GLN A 71 -1.60 -17.18 -14.47
C GLN A 71 -1.14 -16.67 -13.11
N LEU A 72 -0.20 -15.73 -13.13
CA LEU A 72 0.26 -15.02 -11.94
C LEU A 72 -0.54 -13.73 -11.83
N THR A 73 -1.27 -13.56 -10.73
CA THR A 73 -1.93 -12.29 -10.41
C THR A 73 -1.17 -11.59 -9.30
N PRO A 74 -1.27 -10.25 -9.18
CA PRO A 74 -0.64 -9.53 -8.07
C PRO A 74 -1.10 -10.03 -6.69
N GLN A 75 -2.31 -10.58 -6.60
CA GLN A 75 -2.86 -11.15 -5.36
C GLN A 75 -2.42 -12.59 -5.10
N THR A 76 -1.76 -13.24 -6.06
CA THR A 76 -1.25 -14.61 -5.90
C THR A 76 -0.19 -14.63 -4.80
N LYS A 77 -0.32 -15.60 -3.90
CA LYS A 77 0.65 -15.83 -2.83
C LYS A 77 1.79 -16.73 -3.29
N PHE A 78 3.00 -16.49 -2.81
CA PHE A 78 4.14 -17.37 -3.09
C PHE A 78 3.89 -18.80 -2.61
N SER A 79 3.27 -18.96 -1.45
CA SER A 79 2.91 -20.28 -0.92
C SER A 79 1.87 -21.02 -1.77
N GLU A 80 1.01 -20.31 -2.52
CA GLU A 80 0.04 -20.93 -3.45
C GLU A 80 0.72 -21.45 -4.73
N LEU A 81 1.86 -20.85 -5.09
CA LEU A 81 2.71 -21.28 -6.19
C LEU A 81 3.62 -22.45 -5.81
N GLY A 82 3.58 -22.88 -4.54
CA GLY A 82 4.45 -23.92 -4.01
C GLY A 82 5.85 -23.42 -3.66
N ALA A 83 6.05 -22.10 -3.54
CA ALA A 83 7.30 -21.56 -3.04
C ALA A 83 7.47 -21.90 -1.55
N ASP A 84 8.61 -22.46 -1.20
CA ASP A 84 9.02 -22.67 0.18
C ASP A 84 9.85 -21.48 0.71
N SER A 85 10.33 -21.60 1.95
CA SER A 85 11.16 -20.56 2.57
C SER A 85 12.50 -20.36 1.86
N LEU A 86 13.05 -21.40 1.22
CA LEU A 86 14.30 -21.30 0.46
C LEU A 86 14.06 -20.62 -0.90
N ASP A 87 12.99 -20.99 -1.59
CA ASP A 87 12.58 -20.37 -2.85
C ASP A 87 12.36 -18.87 -2.67
N THR A 88 11.76 -18.46 -1.55
CA THR A 88 11.54 -17.04 -1.23
C THR A 88 12.86 -16.29 -1.11
N VAL A 89 13.88 -16.88 -0.48
CA VAL A 89 15.23 -16.28 -0.39
C VAL A 89 15.87 -16.16 -1.78
N GLU A 90 15.77 -17.19 -2.62
CA GLU A 90 16.31 -17.15 -3.99
C GLU A 90 15.62 -16.11 -4.89
N ILE A 91 14.30 -15.94 -4.74
CA ILE A 91 13.52 -14.92 -5.44
C ILE A 91 13.95 -13.52 -4.99
N VAL A 92 14.06 -13.29 -3.69
CA VAL A 92 14.50 -11.99 -3.13
C VAL A 92 15.91 -11.66 -3.60
N MET A 93 16.86 -12.59 -3.53
CA MET A 93 18.21 -12.38 -4.01
C MET A 93 18.26 -12.03 -5.50
N GLY A 94 17.42 -12.69 -6.32
CA GLY A 94 17.31 -12.36 -7.75
C GLY A 94 16.74 -10.96 -8.00
N LEU A 95 15.80 -10.51 -7.17
CA LEU A 95 15.25 -9.15 -7.23
C LEU A 95 16.25 -8.10 -6.77
N GLU A 96 17.02 -8.37 -5.72
CA GLU A 96 18.10 -7.51 -5.25
C GLU A 96 19.16 -7.28 -6.33
N GLU A 97 19.57 -8.35 -7.03
CA GLU A 97 20.55 -8.27 -8.11
C GLU A 97 19.99 -7.54 -9.35
N GLU A 98 18.75 -7.81 -9.75
CA GLU A 98 18.13 -7.17 -10.94
C GLU A 98 17.95 -5.65 -10.76
N TYR A 99 17.58 -5.21 -9.56
CA TYR A 99 17.31 -3.80 -9.25
C TYR A 99 18.48 -3.09 -8.53
N ASP A 100 19.55 -3.82 -8.21
CA ASP A 100 20.70 -3.36 -7.42
C ASP A 100 20.26 -2.71 -6.09
N ILE A 101 19.31 -3.34 -5.40
CA ILE A 101 18.76 -2.87 -4.11
C ILE A 101 19.11 -3.84 -2.99
N ASN A 102 18.90 -3.40 -1.74
CA ASN A 102 19.09 -4.22 -0.56
C ASN A 102 17.76 -4.34 0.18
N VAL A 103 17.21 -5.55 0.21
CA VAL A 103 16.01 -5.89 0.93
C VAL A 103 16.40 -6.50 2.28
N GLU A 104 15.94 -5.88 3.38
CA GLU A 104 16.19 -6.47 4.70
C GLU A 104 15.39 -7.77 4.87
N GLU A 105 16.01 -8.76 5.52
CA GLU A 105 15.42 -10.09 5.76
C GLU A 105 14.04 -10.00 6.43
N GLU A 106 13.87 -9.13 7.42
CA GLU A 106 12.57 -8.88 8.05
C GLU A 106 11.51 -8.42 7.05
N ASN A 107 11.86 -7.57 6.07
CA ASN A 107 10.91 -7.13 5.06
C ASN A 107 10.58 -8.27 4.09
N SER A 108 11.57 -9.08 3.69
CA SER A 108 11.42 -10.27 2.84
C SER A 108 10.51 -11.33 3.45
N GLU A 109 10.64 -11.61 4.74
CA GLU A 109 9.80 -12.57 5.45
C GLU A 109 8.33 -12.14 5.53
N ASN A 110 8.08 -10.83 5.52
CA ASN A 110 6.72 -10.27 5.52
C ASN A 110 6.07 -10.28 4.13
N ILE A 111 6.81 -10.59 3.06
CA ILE A 111 6.26 -10.62 1.70
C ILE A 111 5.51 -11.93 1.48
N THR A 112 4.19 -11.85 1.31
CA THR A 112 3.35 -13.02 1.07
C THR A 112 2.82 -13.09 -0.35
N THR A 113 2.70 -11.95 -1.03
CA THR A 113 2.11 -11.81 -2.37
C THR A 113 3.05 -11.15 -3.37
N ILE A 114 2.79 -11.38 -4.66
CA ILE A 114 3.53 -10.73 -5.75
C ILE A 114 3.39 -9.21 -5.70
N GLN A 115 2.21 -8.70 -5.36
CA GLN A 115 1.99 -7.26 -5.21
C GLN A 115 2.86 -6.67 -4.10
N GLU A 116 2.90 -7.30 -2.92
CA GLU A 116 3.72 -6.84 -1.79
C GLU A 116 5.21 -6.83 -2.14
N ALA A 117 5.68 -7.84 -2.90
CA ALA A 117 7.04 -7.86 -3.40
C ALA A 117 7.29 -6.63 -4.28
N ALA A 118 6.50 -6.47 -5.35
CA ALA A 118 6.67 -5.37 -6.29
C ALA A 118 6.59 -4.00 -5.61
N ASP A 119 5.67 -3.84 -4.66
CA ASP A 119 5.47 -2.63 -3.86
C ASP A 119 6.71 -2.27 -3.03
N LEU A 120 7.34 -3.27 -2.43
CA LEU A 120 8.57 -3.10 -1.66
C LEU A 120 9.75 -2.72 -2.57
N ILE A 121 9.89 -3.42 -3.71
CA ILE A 121 10.94 -3.16 -4.69
C ILE A 121 10.84 -1.71 -5.18
N ASP A 122 9.66 -1.26 -5.58
CA ASP A 122 9.46 0.13 -6.05
C ASP A 122 9.82 1.16 -4.98
N LYS A 123 9.45 0.94 -3.72
CA LYS A 123 9.85 1.82 -2.60
C LYS A 123 11.37 1.91 -2.44
N LEU A 124 12.07 0.78 -2.56
CA LEU A 124 13.52 0.73 -2.41
C LEU A 124 14.24 1.38 -3.60
N VAL A 125 13.75 1.15 -4.82
CA VAL A 125 14.25 1.79 -6.04
C VAL A 125 14.07 3.31 -5.97
N GLU A 126 12.92 3.79 -5.51
CA GLU A 126 12.68 5.22 -5.30
C GLU A 126 13.60 5.81 -4.22
N LYS A 127 13.85 5.09 -3.12
CA LYS A 127 14.73 5.56 -2.03
C LYS A 127 16.21 5.62 -2.44
N LYS A 128 16.61 4.79 -3.41
CA LYS A 128 17.98 4.75 -3.94
C LYS A 128 18.29 5.90 -4.91
N THR A 129 17.26 6.47 -5.55
CA THR A 129 17.37 7.55 -6.54
C THR A 129 17.44 8.92 -5.89
#